data_AF-A0A7X4BQ07-F1
#
_entry.id   AF-A0A7X4BQ07-F1
#
_cell.length_a   1.000
_cell.length_b   1.000
_cell.length_c   1.000
_cell.angle_alpha   90.00
_cell.angle_beta   90.00
_cell.angle_gamma   90.00
#
_symmetry.space_group_name_H-M   'P 1'
#
loop_
_entity.id
_entity.type
_entity.pdbx_description
1 polymer ?
#
loop_
_entity_poly.entity_id
_entity_poly.type
_entity_poly.pdbx_seq_one_letter_code
_entity_poly.pdbx_strand_id
1 'polypeptide(L)'
;MSSPAALKYLTAASHIQTLRKTATDRRLRPMLHDEIQVYYHAALAAYVAAWNAYISNLVRDFYDMIADPSNSKFDAIQTLAKRSTESTLARFNTPNWENTRNLLIQCTGYDPIDDWVWSHRGMAGLQVRARLNEILRVRHSFAHGFDMPDYDWTESPSGKARLTSKAIQDTEAFFKNLVNVTDSGMKAHIESTYGLDSTW
;
A
#
# COMPACT_ATOMS: atom_id res chain seq x y z
N MET A 1 10.20 12.71 -9.52
CA MET A 1 9.55 13.26 -8.32
C MET A 1 8.47 12.25 -7.91
N SER A 2 7.91 12.33 -6.70
CA SER A 2 6.87 11.38 -6.25
C SER A 2 5.49 11.94 -6.52
N SER A 3 4.52 11.09 -6.88
CA SER A 3 3.13 11.52 -7.06
C SER A 3 2.56 12.16 -5.80
N PRO A 4 1.52 13.01 -5.91
CA PRO A 4 0.77 13.49 -4.76
C PRO A 4 0.28 12.35 -3.85
N ALA A 5 -0.16 11.23 -4.42
CA ALA A 5 -0.52 10.02 -3.69
C ALA A 5 0.66 9.43 -2.90
N ALA A 6 1.83 9.31 -3.51
CA ALA A 6 3.04 8.80 -2.85
C ALA A 6 3.49 9.75 -1.70
N LEU A 7 3.42 11.07 -1.89
CA LEU A 7 3.72 12.04 -0.83
C LEU A 7 2.75 11.94 0.35
N LYS A 8 1.44 11.75 0.08
CA LYS A 8 0.43 11.50 1.12
C LYS A 8 0.73 10.20 1.87
N TYR A 9 1.12 9.14 1.16
CA TYR A 9 1.53 7.88 1.78
C TYR A 9 2.74 8.08 2.69
N LEU A 10 3.80 8.74 2.23
CA LEU A 10 5.01 8.97 3.03
C LEU A 10 4.73 9.76 4.31
N THR A 11 3.83 10.75 4.23
CA THR A 11 3.36 11.51 5.39
C THR A 11 2.62 10.61 6.37
N ALA A 12 1.66 9.81 5.88
CA ALA A 12 0.93 8.86 6.72
C ALA A 12 1.86 7.83 7.37
N ALA A 13 2.79 7.25 6.60
CA ALA A 13 3.78 6.29 7.07
C ALA A 13 4.64 6.88 8.22
N SER A 14 5.08 8.14 8.09
CA SER A 14 5.81 8.84 9.15
C SER A 14 5.01 8.92 10.46
N HIS A 15 3.72 9.21 10.39
CA HIS A 15 2.85 9.20 11.57
C HIS A 15 2.66 7.80 12.14
N ILE A 16 2.48 6.78 11.29
CA ILE A 16 2.28 5.38 11.73
C ILE A 16 3.50 4.85 12.48
N GLN A 17 4.72 5.27 12.11
CA GLN A 17 5.94 4.91 12.83
C GLN A 17 5.89 5.25 14.33
N THR A 18 5.12 6.27 14.71
CA THR A 18 4.99 6.65 16.13
C THR A 18 4.41 5.51 16.95
N LEU A 19 3.46 4.73 16.42
CA LEU A 19 2.87 3.58 17.11
C LEU A 19 3.92 2.53 17.48
N ARG A 20 4.80 2.18 16.52
CA ARG A 20 5.92 1.25 16.76
C ARG A 20 6.94 1.82 17.75
N LYS A 21 7.25 3.11 17.64
CA LYS A 21 8.18 3.80 18.55
C LYS A 21 7.64 3.82 19.98
N THR A 22 6.36 4.12 20.16
CA THR A 22 5.67 4.08 21.46
C THR A 22 5.73 2.69 22.09
N ALA A 23 5.44 1.63 21.32
CA ALA A 23 5.51 0.25 21.79
C ALA A 23 6.91 -0.21 22.24
N THR A 24 7.97 0.51 21.83
CA THR A 24 9.36 0.20 22.16
C THR A 24 10.01 1.25 23.07
N ASP A 25 9.27 2.29 23.47
CA ASP A 25 9.79 3.37 24.30
C ASP A 25 10.10 2.85 25.71
N ARG A 26 11.38 2.98 26.12
CA ARG A 26 11.83 2.52 27.43
C ARG A 26 11.23 3.33 28.58
N ARG A 27 10.80 4.56 28.32
CA ARG A 27 10.23 5.48 29.33
C ARG A 27 8.81 5.09 29.74
N LEU A 28 8.11 4.33 28.91
CA LEU A 28 6.73 3.88 29.15
C LEU A 28 6.68 2.52 29.86
N ARG A 29 7.82 1.97 30.27
CA ARG A 29 7.88 0.65 30.93
C ARG A 29 7.48 0.73 32.42
N PRO A 30 6.87 -0.32 32.98
CA PRO A 30 6.53 -1.59 32.33
C PRO A 30 5.26 -1.47 31.47
N MET A 31 5.30 -2.05 30.26
CA MET A 31 4.11 -2.27 29.43
C MET A 31 3.83 -3.76 29.37
N LEU A 32 2.56 -4.14 29.51
CA LEU A 32 2.11 -5.51 29.35
C LEU A 32 2.25 -5.96 27.89
N HIS A 33 2.38 -7.27 27.69
CA HIS A 33 2.56 -7.81 26.35
C HIS A 33 1.37 -7.48 25.43
N ASP A 34 0.15 -7.56 25.97
CA ASP A 34 -1.08 -7.31 25.21
C ASP A 34 -1.18 -5.84 24.81
N GLU A 35 -0.76 -4.90 25.67
CA GLU A 35 -0.69 -3.47 25.36
C GLU A 35 0.28 -3.22 24.20
N ILE A 36 1.45 -3.87 24.20
CA ILE A 36 2.42 -3.80 23.10
C ILE A 36 1.80 -4.32 21.80
N GLN A 37 1.05 -5.44 21.85
CA GLN A 37 0.38 -5.97 20.67
C GLN A 37 -0.68 -5.02 20.12
N VAL A 38 -1.42 -4.29 20.97
CA VAL A 38 -2.37 -3.25 20.52
C VAL A 38 -1.68 -2.22 19.62
N TYR A 39 -0.50 -1.72 20.01
CA TYR A 39 0.25 -0.78 19.18
C TYR A 39 0.73 -1.40 17.86
N TYR A 40 1.17 -2.66 17.86
CA TYR A 40 1.61 -3.33 16.64
C TYR A 40 0.45 -3.65 15.69
N HIS A 41 -0.70 -4.11 16.21
CA HIS A 41 -1.91 -4.31 15.41
C HIS A 41 -2.38 -2.98 14.80
N ALA A 42 -2.41 -1.90 15.58
CA ALA A 42 -2.74 -0.57 15.09
C ALA A 42 -1.77 -0.11 13.99
N ALA A 43 -0.46 -0.33 14.16
CA ALA A 43 0.54 0.05 13.17
C ALA A 43 0.36 -0.73 11.86
N LEU A 44 0.19 -2.06 11.91
CA LEU A 44 -0.03 -2.88 10.72
C LEU A 44 -1.32 -2.48 10.01
N ALA A 45 -2.42 -2.34 10.75
CA ALA A 45 -3.71 -1.93 10.19
C ALA A 45 -3.63 -0.56 9.51
N ALA A 46 -2.90 0.38 10.11
CA ALA A 46 -2.71 1.71 9.55
C ALA A 46 -1.83 1.70 8.29
N TYR A 47 -0.80 0.85 8.21
CA TYR A 47 -0.02 0.68 6.96
C TYR A 47 -0.88 0.11 5.82
N VAL A 48 -1.74 -0.88 6.12
CA VAL A 48 -2.70 -1.42 5.14
C VAL A 48 -3.67 -0.33 4.68
N ALA A 49 -4.17 0.49 5.60
CA ALA A 49 -5.07 1.60 5.26
C ALA A 49 -4.36 2.68 4.40
N ALA A 50 -3.11 3.01 4.73
CA ALA A 50 -2.29 3.93 3.96
C ALA A 50 -2.00 3.41 2.54
N TRP A 51 -1.75 2.11 2.40
CA TRP A 51 -1.63 1.44 1.09
C TRP A 51 -2.91 1.52 0.26
N ASN A 52 -4.06 1.21 0.87
CA ASN A 52 -5.36 1.35 0.22
C ASN A 52 -5.60 2.77 -0.29
N ALA A 53 -5.37 3.76 0.58
CA ALA A 53 -5.52 5.17 0.25
C ALA A 53 -4.53 5.63 -0.82
N TYR A 54 -3.30 5.14 -0.80
CA TYR A 54 -2.31 5.41 -1.85
C TYR A 54 -2.83 4.97 -3.21
N ILE A 55 -3.26 3.72 -3.36
CA ILE A 55 -3.73 3.20 -4.65
C ILE A 55 -4.95 3.97 -5.14
N SER A 56 -5.91 4.25 -4.26
CA SER A 56 -7.08 5.06 -4.65
C SER A 56 -6.71 6.47 -5.10
N ASN A 57 -5.75 7.11 -4.43
CA ASN A 57 -5.29 8.43 -4.82
C ASN A 57 -4.44 8.40 -6.09
N LEU A 58 -3.60 7.37 -6.29
CA LEU A 58 -2.79 7.23 -7.50
C LEU A 58 -3.67 7.15 -8.76
N VAL A 59 -4.77 6.41 -8.67
CA VAL A 59 -5.75 6.33 -9.77
C VAL A 59 -6.38 7.70 -10.05
N ARG A 60 -6.68 8.50 -9.01
CA ARG A 60 -7.21 9.86 -9.20
C ARG A 60 -6.17 10.79 -9.81
N ASP A 61 -4.95 10.75 -9.30
CA ASP A 61 -3.82 11.51 -9.80
C ASP A 61 -3.60 11.19 -11.30
N PHE A 62 -3.64 9.91 -11.70
CA PHE A 62 -3.59 9.51 -13.12
C PHE A 62 -4.62 10.24 -13.98
N TYR A 63 -5.89 10.26 -13.57
CA TYR A 63 -6.94 10.95 -14.34
C TYR A 63 -6.75 12.47 -14.36
N ASP A 64 -6.19 13.05 -13.31
CA ASP A 64 -5.88 14.49 -13.30
C ASP A 64 -4.69 14.81 -14.22
N MET A 65 -3.73 13.89 -14.39
CA MET A 65 -2.58 14.05 -15.30
C MET A 65 -2.98 13.95 -16.77
N ILE A 66 -3.81 12.97 -17.14
CA ILE A 66 -4.21 12.78 -18.54
C ILE A 66 -5.32 13.75 -19.00
N ALA A 67 -5.72 14.68 -18.13
CA ALA A 67 -6.73 15.67 -18.47
C ALA A 67 -6.20 16.69 -19.49
N ASP A 68 -6.85 16.74 -20.64
CA ASP A 68 -6.63 17.78 -21.64
C ASP A 68 -7.83 18.73 -21.69
N PRO A 69 -7.77 19.87 -20.95
CA PRO A 69 -8.85 20.85 -20.94
C PRO A 69 -9.03 21.56 -22.29
N SER A 70 -8.11 21.40 -23.24
CA SER A 70 -8.21 22.02 -24.58
C SER A 70 -9.09 21.22 -25.55
N ASN A 71 -9.42 19.96 -25.23
CA ASN A 71 -10.23 19.09 -26.06
C ASN A 71 -11.58 18.75 -25.39
N SER A 72 -12.60 19.57 -25.67
CA SER A 72 -13.93 19.46 -25.04
C SER A 72 -14.67 18.13 -25.29
N LYS A 73 -14.38 17.42 -26.40
CA LYS A 73 -14.94 16.09 -26.65
C LYS A 73 -14.26 15.01 -25.81
N PHE A 74 -12.97 15.18 -25.57
CA PHE A 74 -12.19 14.29 -24.71
C PHE A 74 -12.57 14.48 -23.23
N ASP A 75 -12.85 15.72 -22.82
CA ASP A 75 -13.28 16.07 -21.46
C ASP A 75 -14.58 15.35 -21.02
N ALA A 76 -15.56 15.23 -21.91
CA ALA A 76 -16.82 14.53 -21.60
C ALA A 76 -16.62 13.02 -21.36
N ILE A 77 -15.79 12.37 -22.19
CA ILE A 77 -15.46 10.95 -22.05
C ILE A 77 -14.65 10.72 -20.77
N GLN A 78 -13.68 11.59 -20.52
CA GLN A 78 -12.84 11.52 -19.33
C GLN A 78 -13.64 11.74 -18.04
N THR A 79 -14.60 12.67 -18.04
CA THR A 79 -15.51 12.88 -16.91
C THR A 79 -16.34 11.63 -16.62
N LEU A 80 -16.85 10.95 -17.65
CA LEU A 80 -17.57 9.69 -17.47
C LEU A 80 -16.66 8.58 -16.94
N ALA A 81 -15.45 8.45 -17.47
CA ALA A 81 -14.44 7.50 -17.01
C ALA A 81 -14.08 7.74 -15.53
N LYS A 82 -13.82 9.00 -15.15
CA LYS A 82 -13.54 9.41 -13.76
C LYS A 82 -14.69 9.04 -12.82
N ARG A 83 -15.95 9.29 -13.21
CA ARG A 83 -17.13 8.89 -12.40
C ARG A 83 -17.25 7.37 -12.25
N SER A 84 -17.02 6.62 -13.32
CA SER A 84 -17.02 5.15 -13.27
C SER A 84 -15.94 4.64 -12.31
N THR A 85 -14.74 5.21 -12.41
CA THR A 85 -13.61 4.92 -11.52
C THR A 85 -13.93 5.20 -10.06
N GLU A 86 -14.60 6.30 -9.71
CA GLU A 86 -15.00 6.56 -8.31
C GLU A 86 -15.95 5.47 -7.76
N SER A 87 -16.84 4.92 -8.59
CA SER A 87 -17.68 3.77 -8.20
C SER A 87 -16.86 2.51 -7.94
N THR A 88 -15.83 2.25 -8.77
CA THR A 88 -14.91 1.13 -8.58
C THR A 88 -14.07 1.33 -7.31
N LEU A 89 -13.54 2.54 -7.08
CA LEU A 89 -12.77 2.90 -5.89
C LEU A 89 -13.60 2.74 -4.61
N ALA A 90 -14.89 3.08 -4.62
CA ALA A 90 -15.77 2.89 -3.47
C ALA A 90 -15.95 1.41 -3.07
N ARG A 91 -15.71 0.47 -3.99
CA ARG A 91 -15.78 -0.98 -3.72
C ARG A 91 -14.43 -1.59 -3.37
N PHE A 92 -13.34 -0.83 -3.48
CA PHE A 92 -11.98 -1.28 -3.19
C PHE A 92 -11.72 -1.30 -1.68
N ASN A 93 -12.06 -2.42 -1.05
CA ASN A 93 -12.01 -2.58 0.41
C ASN A 93 -10.95 -3.58 0.90
N THR A 94 -10.39 -4.40 0.00
CA THR A 94 -9.36 -5.39 0.34
C THR A 94 -8.19 -5.22 -0.63
N PRO A 95 -7.14 -4.48 -0.24
CA PRO A 95 -6.06 -4.10 -1.15
C PRO A 95 -5.00 -5.22 -1.29
N ASN A 96 -5.45 -6.45 -1.56
CA ASN A 96 -4.59 -7.59 -1.87
C ASN A 96 -3.96 -7.42 -3.25
N TRP A 97 -2.98 -8.26 -3.61
CA TRP A 97 -2.25 -8.05 -4.87
C TRP A 97 -3.19 -8.19 -6.09
N GLU A 98 -4.14 -9.14 -6.04
CA GLU A 98 -5.10 -9.39 -7.13
C GLU A 98 -6.01 -8.18 -7.36
N ASN A 99 -6.68 -7.72 -6.31
CA ASN A 99 -7.62 -6.60 -6.36
C ASN A 99 -6.91 -5.30 -6.71
N THR A 100 -5.70 -5.10 -6.19
CA THR A 100 -4.91 -3.90 -6.48
C THR A 100 -4.49 -3.87 -7.94
N ARG A 101 -3.96 -4.97 -8.47
CA ARG A 101 -3.61 -5.09 -9.90
C ARG A 101 -4.84 -4.90 -10.78
N ASN A 102 -5.94 -5.59 -10.47
CA ASN A 102 -7.17 -5.50 -11.25
C ASN A 102 -7.71 -4.07 -11.28
N LEU A 103 -7.67 -3.36 -10.15
CA LEU A 103 -8.07 -1.95 -10.09
C LEU A 103 -7.18 -1.06 -10.97
N LEU A 104 -5.86 -1.21 -10.89
CA LEU A 104 -4.92 -0.41 -11.68
C LEU A 104 -5.11 -0.66 -13.18
N ILE A 105 -5.21 -1.92 -13.61
CA ILE A 105 -5.46 -2.27 -15.01
C ILE A 105 -6.82 -1.70 -15.47
N GLN A 106 -7.88 -1.93 -14.68
CA GLN A 106 -9.23 -1.52 -15.06
C GLN A 106 -9.38 0.00 -15.18
N CYS A 107 -8.74 0.76 -14.28
CA CYS A 107 -8.90 2.21 -14.23
C CYS A 107 -7.86 2.97 -15.06
N THR A 108 -6.66 2.41 -15.29
CA THR A 108 -5.54 3.16 -15.90
C THR A 108 -4.86 2.42 -17.06
N GLY A 109 -5.14 1.13 -17.24
CA GLY A 109 -4.44 0.27 -18.20
C GLY A 109 -3.04 -0.17 -17.76
N TYR A 110 -2.51 0.35 -16.65
CA TYR A 110 -1.21 -0.02 -16.11
C TYR A 110 -1.27 -1.37 -15.37
N ASP A 111 -0.36 -2.28 -15.74
CA ASP A 111 -0.16 -3.55 -15.05
C ASP A 111 1.15 -3.52 -14.23
N PRO A 112 1.09 -3.46 -12.89
CA PRO A 112 2.26 -3.34 -12.04
C PRO A 112 3.02 -4.67 -11.81
N ILE A 113 2.61 -5.76 -12.45
CA ILE A 113 3.05 -7.11 -12.07
C ILE A 113 4.57 -7.31 -12.20
N ASP A 114 5.17 -6.70 -13.21
CA ASP A 114 6.61 -6.80 -13.48
C ASP A 114 7.42 -5.81 -12.63
N ASP A 115 6.78 -4.72 -12.17
CA ASP A 115 7.40 -3.72 -11.30
C ASP A 115 7.44 -4.15 -9.83
N TRP A 116 6.52 -5.03 -9.41
CA TRP A 116 6.39 -5.52 -8.04
C TRP A 116 7.48 -6.52 -7.64
N VAL A 117 8.72 -6.06 -7.65
CA VAL A 117 9.92 -6.79 -7.23
C VAL A 117 10.62 -6.03 -6.11
N TRP A 118 11.32 -6.75 -5.22
CA TRP A 118 12.15 -6.13 -4.20
C TRP A 118 13.53 -6.77 -4.15
N SER A 119 14.33 -6.50 -5.18
CA SER A 119 15.64 -7.11 -5.40
C SER A 119 16.61 -6.88 -4.23
N HIS A 120 16.56 -5.71 -3.58
CA HIS A 120 17.40 -5.40 -2.41
C HIS A 120 17.14 -6.33 -1.21
N ARG A 121 15.94 -6.91 -1.11
CA ARG A 121 15.58 -7.91 -0.10
C ARG A 121 15.53 -9.33 -0.68
N GLY A 122 15.96 -9.52 -1.92
CA GLY A 122 15.92 -10.81 -2.60
C GLY A 122 14.52 -11.36 -2.84
N MET A 123 13.48 -10.49 -2.92
CA MET A 123 12.11 -10.93 -3.17
C MET A 123 11.73 -10.71 -4.64
N ALA A 124 11.47 -11.81 -5.34
CA ALA A 124 10.90 -11.81 -6.69
C ALA A 124 9.38 -11.50 -6.65
N GLY A 125 8.79 -11.26 -7.82
CA GLY A 125 7.39 -10.83 -7.92
C GLY A 125 6.36 -11.78 -7.30
N LEU A 126 6.62 -13.09 -7.31
CA LEU A 126 5.77 -14.05 -6.58
C LEU A 126 5.83 -13.86 -5.05
N GLN A 127 7.03 -13.62 -4.51
CA GLN A 127 7.24 -13.44 -3.07
C GLN A 127 6.67 -12.10 -2.60
N VAL A 128 6.78 -11.05 -3.39
CA VAL A 128 6.17 -9.74 -3.09
C VAL A 128 4.64 -9.86 -3.02
N ARG A 129 4.03 -10.53 -4.00
CA ARG A 129 2.58 -10.81 -4.00
C ARG A 129 2.13 -11.65 -2.81
N ALA A 130 2.87 -12.72 -2.51
CA ALA A 130 2.60 -13.57 -1.35
C ALA A 130 2.66 -12.74 -0.06
N ARG A 131 3.71 -11.93 0.13
CA ARG A 131 3.87 -11.08 1.31
C ARG A 131 2.73 -10.06 1.47
N LEU A 132 2.26 -9.44 0.39
CA LEU A 132 1.11 -8.52 0.47
C LEU A 132 -0.15 -9.25 0.97
N ASN A 133 -0.40 -10.46 0.48
CA ASN A 133 -1.55 -11.26 0.91
C ASN A 133 -1.41 -11.77 2.36
N GLU A 134 -0.21 -12.17 2.78
CA GLU A 134 0.11 -12.54 4.16
C GLU A 134 -0.21 -11.39 5.13
N ILE A 135 0.24 -10.17 4.82
CA ILE A 135 -0.02 -8.97 5.64
C ILE A 135 -1.53 -8.75 5.83
N LEU A 136 -2.33 -8.93 4.78
CA LEU A 136 -3.78 -8.78 4.87
C LEU A 136 -4.45 -9.90 5.65
N ARG A 137 -3.94 -11.14 5.55
CA ARG A 137 -4.42 -12.26 6.38
C ARG A 137 -4.13 -12.02 7.86
N VAL A 138 -2.94 -11.50 8.17
CA VAL A 138 -2.58 -11.09 9.54
C VAL A 138 -3.52 -10.00 10.05
N ARG A 139 -3.76 -8.94 9.24
CA ARG A 139 -4.74 -7.89 9.59
C ARG A 139 -6.12 -8.46 9.85
N HIS A 140 -6.60 -9.33 8.97
CA HIS A 140 -7.91 -9.95 9.10
C HIS A 140 -8.01 -10.77 10.39
N SER A 141 -6.99 -11.58 10.69
CA SER A 141 -6.94 -12.41 11.89
C SER A 141 -7.10 -11.58 13.18
N PHE A 142 -6.24 -10.59 13.42
CA PHE A 142 -6.33 -9.82 14.67
C PHE A 142 -7.57 -8.92 14.74
N ALA A 143 -8.12 -8.49 13.59
CA ALA A 143 -9.33 -7.67 13.56
C ALA A 143 -10.58 -8.45 14.00
N HIS A 144 -10.59 -9.76 13.77
CA HIS A 144 -11.69 -10.65 14.14
C HIS A 144 -11.40 -11.53 15.35
N GLY A 145 -10.23 -11.37 15.98
CA GLY A 145 -9.82 -12.17 17.15
C GLY A 145 -9.51 -13.63 16.82
N PHE A 146 -9.12 -13.93 15.58
CA PHE A 146 -8.65 -15.26 15.19
C PHE A 146 -7.19 -15.48 15.62
N ASP A 147 -6.74 -16.72 15.53
CA ASP A 147 -5.34 -17.07 15.77
C ASP A 147 -4.41 -16.38 14.76
N MET A 148 -3.27 -15.89 15.25
CA MET A 148 -2.26 -15.23 14.42
C MET A 148 -1.68 -16.24 13.40
N PRO A 149 -1.71 -15.94 12.09
CA PRO A 149 -1.08 -16.78 11.09
C PRO A 149 0.43 -16.91 11.34
N ASP A 150 0.93 -18.13 11.17
CA ASP A 150 2.34 -18.46 11.35
C ASP A 150 3.08 -18.30 10.01
N TYR A 151 3.78 -17.18 9.88
CA TYR A 151 4.66 -16.85 8.76
C TYR A 151 6.04 -16.52 9.32
N ASP A 152 7.09 -16.71 8.50
CA ASP A 152 8.48 -16.45 8.90
C ASP A 152 8.74 -15.05 9.49
N TRP A 153 7.87 -14.08 9.20
CA TRP A 153 7.98 -12.70 9.68
C TRP A 153 7.01 -12.34 10.82
N THR A 154 6.05 -13.22 11.13
CA THR A 154 5.16 -13.12 12.29
C THR A 154 5.56 -14.05 13.42
N GLU A 155 6.72 -14.70 13.33
CA GLU A 155 7.27 -15.52 14.40
C GLU A 155 8.16 -14.68 15.33
N SER A 156 8.01 -14.88 16.63
CA SER A 156 8.91 -14.28 17.62
C SER A 156 10.10 -15.18 17.93
N PRO A 157 11.19 -14.68 18.57
CA PRO A 157 12.37 -15.51 18.84
C PRO A 157 12.12 -16.78 19.68
N SER A 158 10.96 -16.86 20.33
CA SER A 158 10.53 -18.02 21.12
C SER A 158 9.58 -18.96 20.37
N GLY A 159 9.42 -18.80 19.05
CA GLY A 159 8.55 -19.63 18.21
C GLY A 159 7.05 -19.35 18.30
N LYS A 160 6.64 -18.27 18.99
CA LYS A 160 5.22 -17.89 19.08
C LYS A 160 4.86 -16.95 17.95
N ALA A 161 3.79 -17.26 17.21
CA ALA A 161 3.17 -16.38 16.22
C ALA A 161 2.58 -15.11 16.89
N ARG A 162 3.19 -13.96 16.61
CA ARG A 162 2.78 -12.62 17.08
C ARG A 162 3.54 -11.51 16.33
N LEU A 163 3.00 -10.30 16.32
CA LEU A 163 3.73 -9.17 15.77
C LEU A 163 4.87 -8.73 16.68
N THR A 164 6.00 -8.40 16.06
CA THR A 164 7.20 -7.86 16.72
C THR A 164 7.53 -6.47 16.16
N SER A 165 8.36 -5.69 16.87
CA SER A 165 8.83 -4.40 16.33
C SER A 165 9.53 -4.57 14.97
N LYS A 166 10.29 -5.67 14.81
CA LYS A 166 10.94 -6.01 13.55
C LYS A 166 9.91 -6.28 12.44
N ALA A 167 8.86 -7.07 12.73
CA ALA A 167 7.79 -7.35 11.78
C ALA A 167 7.12 -6.06 11.27
N ILE A 168 6.85 -5.10 12.15
CA ILE A 168 6.26 -3.80 11.76
C ILE A 168 7.25 -2.96 10.94
N GLN A 169 8.53 -2.95 11.30
CA GLN A 169 9.56 -2.23 10.55
C GLN A 169 9.76 -2.82 9.14
N ASP A 170 9.75 -4.15 9.02
CA ASP A 170 9.88 -4.82 7.73
C ASP A 170 8.62 -4.63 6.87
N THR A 171 7.42 -4.58 7.49
CA THR A 171 6.14 -4.21 6.83
C THR A 171 6.15 -2.78 6.29
N GLU A 172 6.66 -1.83 7.09
CA GLU A 172 6.84 -0.45 6.65
C GLU A 172 7.74 -0.37 5.40
N ALA A 173 8.90 -1.01 5.46
CA ALA A 173 9.85 -1.03 4.35
C ALA A 173 9.25 -1.70 3.10
N PHE A 174 8.44 -2.75 3.29
CA PHE A 174 7.74 -3.44 2.21
C PHE A 174 6.75 -2.53 1.48
N PHE A 175 5.85 -1.86 2.21
CA PHE A 175 4.90 -0.95 1.57
C PHE A 175 5.58 0.28 0.96
N LYS A 176 6.66 0.79 1.56
CA LYS A 176 7.48 1.84 0.93
C LYS A 176 8.05 1.39 -0.41
N ASN A 177 8.56 0.16 -0.50
CA ASN A 177 9.02 -0.39 -1.77
C ASN A 177 7.86 -0.47 -2.78
N LEU A 178 6.73 -1.06 -2.41
CA LEU A 178 5.56 -1.19 -3.28
C LEU A 178 5.09 0.16 -3.81
N VAL A 179 5.00 1.18 -2.94
CA VAL A 179 4.64 2.55 -3.34
C VAL A 179 5.65 3.07 -4.35
N ASN A 180 6.95 3.00 -4.06
CA ASN A 180 7.97 3.55 -4.96
C ASN A 180 7.96 2.91 -6.35
N VAL A 181 7.89 1.57 -6.42
CA VAL A 181 7.90 0.86 -7.72
C VAL A 181 6.58 1.08 -8.47
N THR A 182 5.45 1.12 -7.77
CA THR A 182 4.14 1.38 -8.39
C THR A 182 4.06 2.80 -8.93
N ASP A 183 4.60 3.78 -8.19
CA ASP A 183 4.64 5.19 -8.59
C ASP A 183 5.49 5.37 -9.85
N SER A 184 6.66 4.73 -9.87
CA SER A 184 7.60 4.78 -10.99
C SER A 184 7.03 4.10 -12.24
N GLY A 185 6.42 2.93 -12.08
CA GLY A 185 5.79 2.20 -13.19
C GLY A 185 4.58 2.95 -13.76
N MET A 186 3.73 3.54 -12.90
CA MET A 186 2.62 4.39 -13.33
C MET A 186 3.11 5.60 -14.12
N LYS A 187 4.18 6.26 -13.64
CA LYS A 187 4.82 7.38 -14.34
C LYS A 187 5.26 6.97 -15.74
N ALA A 188 6.02 5.87 -15.85
CA ALA A 188 6.50 5.35 -17.13
C ALA A 188 5.34 4.95 -18.07
N HIS A 189 4.26 4.40 -17.52
CA HIS A 189 3.04 4.07 -18.27
C HIS A 189 2.37 5.32 -18.86
N ILE A 190 2.24 6.39 -18.06
CA ILE A 190 1.70 7.68 -18.52
C ILE A 190 2.55 8.23 -19.67
N GLU A 191 3.86 8.28 -19.48
CA GLU A 191 4.81 8.82 -20.47
C GLU A 191 4.78 8.02 -21.78
N SER A 192 4.86 6.69 -21.70
CA SER A 192 4.90 5.83 -22.88
C SER A 192 3.57 5.71 -23.61
N THR A 193 2.44 5.69 -22.89
CA THR A 193 1.12 5.45 -23.49
C THR A 193 0.44 6.73 -23.94
N TYR A 194 0.60 7.83 -23.20
CA TYR A 194 -0.11 9.09 -23.44
C TYR A 194 0.81 10.19 -23.99
N GLY A 195 2.13 9.97 -24.04
CA GLY A 195 3.10 10.95 -24.55
C GLY A 195 3.18 12.22 -23.69
N LEU A 196 2.83 12.11 -22.41
CA LEU A 196 2.83 13.21 -21.45
C LEU A 196 4.04 13.08 -20.53
N ASP A 197 4.82 14.16 -20.37
CA ASP A 197 5.84 14.22 -19.34
C ASP A 197 5.16 14.35 -17.97
N SER A 198 5.17 13.26 -17.20
CA SER A 198 4.62 13.29 -15.85
C SER A 198 5.43 14.24 -14.98
N THR A 199 4.77 15.29 -14.49
CA THR A 199 5.39 16.34 -13.67
C THR A 199 5.75 15.87 -12.25
N TRP A 200 5.25 14.72 -11.82
CA TRP A 200 5.82 13.98 -10.68
C TRP A 200 6.69 12.83 -11.18
#